data_AF-A0A9D5Z5P3-F1
#
_entry.id   AF-A0A9D5Z5P3-F1
#
_cell.length_a   1.000
_cell.length_b   1.000
_cell.length_c   1.000
_cell.angle_alpha   90.00
_cell.angle_beta   90.00
_cell.angle_gamma   90.00
#
_symmetry.space_group_name_H-M   'P 1'
#
loop_
_entity.id
_entity.type
_entity.pdbx_description
1 polymer ?
#
loop_
_entity_poly.entity_id
_entity_poly.type
_entity_poly.pdbx_seq_one_letter_code
_entity_poly.pdbx_strand_id
1 'polypeptide(L)'
;MTNPQVLQDILYFWFGEIGDPGECPSDERTNLWFGFSPQNDEKITNKFLSILDDADKGKLDVWKDSSHGTIALIILLDQFSRQIYRRTEKAFAYDSNALKIAQYAVDNGIDKNMHFCEKIFCYLPFEHSEEESMQRKSVALYSHLLERSSEAQYTFASNCLKMAREHLVIIERFGRFPHRNEIIGRASTEEEIKYLATIENRFGQ
;
A
#
# COMPACT_ATOMS: atom_id res chain seq x y z
N MET A 1 -4.48 7.28 24.82
CA MET A 1 -5.68 7.99 24.31
C MET A 1 -5.45 8.25 22.84
N THR A 2 -6.20 7.56 21.97
CA THR A 2 -6.10 7.79 20.52
C THR A 2 -6.64 9.16 20.21
N ASN A 3 -5.76 10.10 19.87
CA ASN A 3 -6.12 11.46 19.52
C ASN A 3 -6.85 11.44 18.16
N PRO A 4 -8.17 11.76 18.08
CA PRO A 4 -8.91 11.77 16.82
C PRO A 4 -8.29 12.67 15.75
N GLN A 5 -7.55 13.71 16.18
CA GLN A 5 -6.84 14.62 15.28
C GLN A 5 -5.75 13.90 14.48
N VAL A 6 -5.05 12.92 15.08
CA VAL A 6 -3.95 12.21 14.40
C VAL A 6 -4.47 11.38 13.24
N LEU A 7 -5.61 10.71 13.44
CA LEU A 7 -6.27 9.93 12.40
C LEU A 7 -6.69 10.83 11.23
N GLN A 8 -7.35 11.96 11.53
CA GLN A 8 -7.74 12.92 10.50
C GLN A 8 -6.53 13.50 9.76
N ASP A 9 -5.45 13.80 10.47
CA ASP A 9 -4.21 14.32 9.90
C ASP A 9 -3.55 13.36 8.91
N ILE A 10 -3.58 12.04 9.19
CA ILE A 10 -3.05 11.01 8.28
C ILE A 10 -3.90 10.97 7.01
N LEU A 11 -5.22 10.86 7.17
CA LEU A 11 -6.15 10.75 6.05
C LEU A 11 -6.14 12.01 5.19
N TYR A 12 -6.17 13.18 5.80
CA TYR A 12 -6.10 14.46 5.10
C TYR A 12 -4.75 14.65 4.40
N PHE A 13 -3.65 14.26 5.04
CA PHE A 13 -2.33 14.33 4.39
C PHE A 13 -2.33 13.46 3.12
N TRP A 14 -2.84 12.23 3.21
CA TRP A 14 -2.76 11.27 2.12
C TRP A 14 -3.79 11.52 1.02
N PHE A 15 -5.07 11.61 1.38
CA PHE A 15 -6.20 11.71 0.46
C PHE A 15 -6.64 13.15 0.20
N GLY A 16 -6.32 14.09 1.10
CA GLY A 16 -6.83 15.47 1.03
C GLY A 16 -8.19 15.62 1.68
N GLU A 17 -8.95 16.63 1.25
CA GLU A 17 -10.38 16.63 1.50
C GLU A 17 -10.97 15.41 0.81
N ILE A 18 -11.45 14.45 1.60
CA ILE A 18 -12.13 13.27 1.07
C ILE A 18 -13.50 13.77 0.56
N GLY A 19 -13.55 14.10 -0.73
CA GLY A 19 -14.74 14.48 -1.48
C GLY A 19 -15.26 13.32 -2.31
N ASP A 20 -16.59 13.27 -2.46
CA ASP A 20 -17.46 12.34 -3.21
C ASP A 20 -16.97 10.87 -3.40
N PRO A 21 -17.72 9.84 -2.93
CA PRO A 21 -17.50 8.45 -3.33
C PRO A 21 -17.60 8.27 -4.86
N GLY A 22 -16.48 8.49 -5.55
CA GLY A 22 -16.48 8.64 -7.01
C GLY A 22 -15.20 9.24 -7.58
N GLU A 23 -14.48 10.05 -6.81
CA GLU A 23 -13.34 10.80 -7.35
C GLU A 23 -12.15 9.91 -7.73
N CYS A 24 -11.63 10.14 -8.95
CA CYS A 24 -10.31 9.69 -9.33
C CYS A 24 -9.25 10.56 -8.67
N PRO A 25 -8.07 10.01 -8.37
CA PRO A 25 -7.01 10.82 -7.80
C PRO A 25 -6.54 11.88 -8.78
N SER A 26 -6.25 13.07 -8.27
CA SER A 26 -5.57 14.11 -9.03
C SER A 26 -4.12 13.72 -9.34
N ASP A 27 -3.51 14.39 -10.31
CA ASP A 27 -2.08 14.22 -10.61
C ASP A 27 -1.21 14.55 -9.38
N GLU A 28 -1.60 15.56 -8.59
CA GLU A 28 -0.90 15.90 -7.34
C GLU A 28 -0.93 14.74 -6.34
N ARG A 29 -2.08 14.10 -6.16
CA ARG A 29 -2.23 12.94 -5.27
C ARG A 29 -1.46 11.73 -5.79
N THR A 30 -1.55 11.46 -7.08
CA THR A 30 -0.80 10.37 -7.73
C THR A 30 0.71 10.57 -7.56
N ASN A 31 1.20 11.81 -7.70
CA ASN A 31 2.61 12.15 -7.46
C ASN A 31 3.01 12.03 -5.98
N LEU A 32 2.13 12.35 -5.04
CA LEU A 32 2.37 12.12 -3.60
C LEU A 32 2.51 10.62 -3.28
N TRP A 33 1.67 9.78 -3.88
CA TRP A 33 1.59 8.36 -3.56
C TRP A 33 2.69 7.54 -4.23
N PHE A 34 2.91 7.76 -5.53
CA PHE A 34 3.79 6.89 -6.35
C PHE A 34 5.06 7.61 -6.85
N GLY A 35 5.15 8.92 -6.65
CA GLY A 35 6.30 9.72 -7.03
C GLY A 35 7.42 9.73 -5.97
N PHE A 36 8.58 10.24 -6.38
CA PHE A 36 9.70 10.53 -5.48
C PHE A 36 9.73 12.03 -5.15
N SER A 37 9.66 12.37 -3.85
CA SER A 37 9.81 13.74 -3.36
C SER A 37 10.49 13.76 -1.99
N PRO A 38 11.75 14.20 -1.89
CA PRO A 38 12.44 14.34 -0.60
C PRO A 38 11.70 15.25 0.39
N GLN A 39 11.01 16.27 -0.12
CA GLN A 39 10.24 17.20 0.70
C GLN A 39 9.02 16.53 1.34
N ASN A 40 8.36 15.63 0.61
CA ASN A 40 7.25 14.85 1.17
C ASN A 40 7.76 13.81 2.16
N ASP A 41 8.85 13.10 1.83
CA ASP A 41 9.49 12.13 2.72
C ASP A 41 9.89 12.80 4.07
N GLU A 42 10.48 13.99 4.04
CA GLU A 42 10.82 14.76 5.24
C GLU A 42 9.57 15.18 6.04
N LYS A 43 8.53 15.69 5.38
CA LYS A 43 7.26 16.06 6.05
C LYS A 43 6.62 14.86 6.74
N ILE A 44 6.58 13.72 6.05
CA ILE A 44 6.00 12.47 6.58
C ILE A 44 6.83 11.98 7.76
N THR A 45 8.16 11.99 7.64
CA THR A 45 9.07 11.60 8.72
C THR A 45 8.86 12.46 9.95
N ASN A 46 8.91 13.79 9.80
CA ASN A 46 8.78 14.72 10.91
C ASN A 46 7.43 14.62 11.62
N LYS A 47 6.35 14.35 10.87
CA LYS A 47 4.99 14.33 11.42
C LYS A 47 4.56 12.96 11.95
N PHE A 48 4.97 11.87 11.30
CA PHE A 48 4.34 10.55 11.49
C PHE A 48 5.29 9.44 11.96
N LEU A 49 6.61 9.67 12.05
CA LEU A 49 7.56 8.63 12.47
C LEU A 49 7.22 8.05 13.86
N SER A 50 6.91 8.88 14.85
CA SER A 50 6.54 8.41 16.19
C SER A 50 5.21 7.63 16.19
N ILE A 51 4.29 8.00 15.30
CA ILE A 51 2.97 7.38 15.18
C ILE A 51 3.08 6.02 14.49
N LEU A 52 3.96 5.90 13.49
CA LEU A 52 4.30 4.62 12.84
C LEU A 52 4.81 3.61 13.89
N ASP A 53 5.74 4.03 14.75
CA ASP A 53 6.26 3.16 15.82
C ASP A 53 5.19 2.74 16.84
N ASP A 54 4.20 3.61 17.10
CA ASP A 54 3.07 3.28 17.98
C ASP A 54 2.06 2.34 17.30
N ALA A 55 1.83 2.49 15.99
CA ALA A 55 0.98 1.60 15.19
C ALA A 55 1.58 0.17 15.15
N ASP A 56 2.88 0.06 14.92
CA ASP A 56 3.58 -1.23 14.86
C ASP A 56 3.56 -1.98 16.20
N LYS A 57 3.60 -1.25 17.32
CA LYS A 57 3.49 -1.80 18.68
C LYS A 57 2.03 -2.09 19.09
N GLY A 58 1.07 -1.94 18.19
CA GLY A 58 -0.35 -2.20 18.44
C GLY A 58 -1.05 -1.19 19.35
N LYS A 59 -0.44 -0.04 19.64
CA LYS A 59 -1.04 0.97 20.53
C LYS A 59 -2.24 1.69 19.91
N LEU A 60 -2.41 1.55 18.60
CA LEU A 60 -3.49 2.14 17.82
C LEU A 60 -4.54 1.11 17.38
N ASP A 61 -4.52 -0.10 17.96
CA ASP A 61 -5.38 -1.22 17.55
C ASP A 61 -6.89 -0.92 17.60
N VAL A 62 -7.31 -0.01 18.48
CA VAL A 62 -8.71 0.47 18.56
C VAL A 62 -9.21 1.12 17.26
N TRP A 63 -8.32 1.47 16.32
CA TRP A 63 -8.70 2.03 15.02
C TRP A 63 -9.18 0.98 14.00
N LYS A 64 -8.83 -0.31 14.21
CA LYS A 64 -9.06 -1.40 13.25
C LYS A 64 -10.54 -1.70 12.97
N ASP A 65 -11.46 -1.27 13.83
CA ASP A 65 -12.89 -1.58 13.69
C ASP A 65 -13.68 -0.52 12.90
N SER A 66 -13.00 0.49 12.35
CA SER A 66 -13.61 1.53 11.50
C SER A 66 -12.88 1.63 10.16
N SER A 67 -13.58 1.99 9.08
CA SER A 67 -12.96 2.13 7.75
C SER A 67 -11.84 3.17 7.76
N HIS A 68 -12.10 4.37 8.30
CA HIS A 68 -11.11 5.45 8.41
C HIS A 68 -9.91 5.07 9.30
N GLY A 69 -10.16 4.42 10.44
CA GLY A 69 -9.07 3.99 11.32
C GLY A 69 -8.22 2.88 10.70
N THR A 70 -8.86 1.91 10.06
CA THR A 70 -8.20 0.82 9.35
C THR A 70 -7.31 1.34 8.23
N ILE A 71 -7.85 2.21 7.36
CA ILE A 71 -7.08 2.72 6.24
C ILE A 71 -5.94 3.63 6.73
N ALA A 72 -6.14 4.42 7.80
CA ALA A 72 -5.05 5.20 8.40
C ALA A 72 -3.90 4.30 8.89
N LEU A 73 -4.20 3.16 9.53
CA LEU A 73 -3.19 2.20 9.95
C LEU A 73 -2.45 1.59 8.76
N ILE A 74 -3.17 1.23 7.69
CA ILE A 74 -2.56 0.70 6.47
C ILE A 74 -1.64 1.74 5.83
N ILE A 75 -2.06 3.00 5.72
CA ILE A 75 -1.20 4.09 5.18
C ILE A 75 0.06 4.27 6.02
N LEU A 76 -0.03 4.25 7.35
CA LEU A 76 1.16 4.34 8.21
C LEU A 76 2.13 3.20 7.92
N LEU A 77 1.64 1.96 7.99
CA LEU A 77 2.47 0.76 7.99
C LEU A 77 2.97 0.36 6.59
N ASP A 78 2.21 0.64 5.52
CA ASP A 78 2.57 0.22 4.17
C ASP A 78 3.09 1.36 3.30
N GLN A 79 2.61 2.59 3.47
CA GLN A 79 2.98 3.71 2.59
C GLN A 79 4.02 4.62 3.25
N PHE A 80 3.72 5.14 4.45
CA PHE A 80 4.65 6.04 5.14
C PHE A 80 5.94 5.33 5.55
N SER A 81 5.89 4.07 5.95
CA SER A 81 7.09 3.27 6.22
C SER A 81 8.08 3.29 5.05
N ARG A 82 7.59 3.14 3.81
CA ARG A 82 8.40 3.16 2.58
C ARG A 82 8.96 4.54 2.26
N GLN A 83 8.23 5.62 2.59
CA GLN A 83 8.68 7.00 2.39
C GLN A 83 9.69 7.43 3.47
N ILE A 84 9.45 7.07 4.73
CA ILE A 84 10.32 7.36 5.88
C ILE A 84 11.65 6.62 5.78
N TYR A 85 11.60 5.33 5.40
CA TYR A 85 12.76 4.45 5.37
C TYR A 85 13.22 4.12 3.96
N ARG A 86 12.94 5.03 3.00
CA ARG A 86 13.23 4.84 1.59
C ARG A 86 14.67 4.35 1.36
N ARG A 87 14.83 3.35 0.50
CA ARG A 87 16.12 2.72 0.16
C ARG A 87 16.83 2.07 1.37
N THR A 88 16.09 1.67 2.39
CA THR A 88 16.60 0.83 3.48
C THR A 88 15.71 -0.41 3.67
N GLU A 89 16.26 -1.47 4.27
CA GLU A 89 15.51 -2.68 4.62
C GLU A 89 14.25 -2.37 5.47
N LYS A 90 14.30 -1.31 6.28
CA LYS A 90 13.24 -0.94 7.20
C LYS A 90 11.96 -0.46 6.49
N ALA A 91 12.04 -0.11 5.20
CA ALA A 91 10.88 0.18 4.36
C ALA A 91 9.89 -0.99 4.26
N PHE A 92 10.36 -2.23 4.47
CA PHE A 92 9.55 -3.45 4.35
C PHE A 92 9.25 -4.10 5.70
N ALA A 93 9.80 -3.58 6.80
CA ALA A 93 9.71 -4.19 8.13
C ALA A 93 8.27 -4.27 8.66
N TYR A 94 7.37 -3.43 8.13
CA TYR A 94 6.00 -3.27 8.59
C TYR A 94 4.98 -4.00 7.69
N ASP A 95 5.41 -4.59 6.56
CA ASP A 95 4.55 -5.24 5.55
C ASP A 95 3.63 -6.31 6.18
N SER A 96 4.15 -7.13 7.09
CA SER A 96 3.36 -8.19 7.76
C SER A 96 2.23 -7.62 8.61
N ASN A 97 2.45 -6.50 9.30
CA ASN A 97 1.43 -5.87 10.13
C ASN A 97 0.39 -5.14 9.28
N ALA A 98 0.81 -4.45 8.21
CA ALA A 98 -0.11 -3.88 7.23
C ALA A 98 -1.02 -4.95 6.61
N LEU A 99 -0.43 -6.08 6.19
CA LEU A 99 -1.16 -7.20 5.59
C LEU A 99 -2.18 -7.82 6.56
N LYS A 100 -1.84 -7.97 7.85
CA LYS A 100 -2.81 -8.46 8.85
C LYS A 100 -4.02 -7.54 9.00
N ILE A 101 -3.80 -6.23 8.98
CA ILE A 101 -4.87 -5.23 9.09
C ILE A 101 -5.74 -5.23 7.82
N ALA A 102 -5.11 -5.29 6.65
CA ALA A 102 -5.82 -5.40 5.37
C ALA A 102 -6.66 -6.68 5.26
N GLN A 103 -6.13 -7.82 5.71
CA GLN A 103 -6.88 -9.08 5.81
C GLN A 103 -8.09 -8.94 6.72
N TYR A 104 -7.90 -8.41 7.92
CA TYR A 104 -9.00 -8.17 8.86
C TYR A 104 -10.09 -7.27 8.24
N ALA A 105 -9.68 -6.21 7.53
CA ALA A 105 -10.59 -5.29 6.87
C ALA A 105 -11.48 -6.00 5.83
N VAL A 106 -10.86 -6.78 4.94
CA VAL A 106 -11.55 -7.50 3.86
C VAL A 106 -12.42 -8.63 4.43
N ASP A 107 -11.91 -9.41 5.38
CA ASP A 107 -12.61 -10.58 5.92
C ASP A 107 -13.86 -10.17 6.73
N ASN A 108 -13.84 -8.98 7.34
CA ASN A 108 -14.99 -8.41 8.05
C ASN A 108 -15.81 -7.42 7.20
N GLY A 109 -15.45 -7.21 5.93
CA GLY A 109 -16.17 -6.31 5.02
C GLY A 109 -16.09 -4.83 5.37
N ILE A 110 -15.09 -4.41 6.16
CA ILE A 110 -14.85 -3.01 6.54
C ILE A 110 -14.44 -2.18 5.31
N ASP A 111 -13.72 -2.80 4.38
CA ASP A 111 -13.30 -2.25 3.09
C ASP A 111 -14.51 -1.81 2.24
N LYS A 112 -15.67 -2.46 2.35
CA LYS A 112 -16.85 -2.14 1.53
C LYS A 112 -17.34 -0.70 1.72
N ASN A 113 -17.16 -0.15 2.93
CA ASN A 113 -17.54 1.21 3.29
C ASN A 113 -16.46 2.27 2.96
N MET A 114 -15.32 1.85 2.41
CA MET A 114 -14.26 2.77 1.97
C MET A 114 -14.58 3.39 0.59
N HIS A 115 -14.10 4.60 0.39
CA HIS A 115 -14.09 5.29 -0.90
C HIS A 115 -13.16 4.58 -1.91
N PHE A 116 -13.27 4.95 -3.18
CA PHE A 116 -12.53 4.31 -4.28
C PHE A 116 -11.02 4.29 -4.04
N CYS A 117 -10.41 5.46 -3.80
CA CYS A 117 -8.97 5.56 -3.53
C CYS A 117 -8.57 4.80 -2.26
N GLU A 118 -9.36 4.86 -1.19
CA GLU A 118 -9.09 4.14 0.05
C GLU A 118 -9.06 2.62 -0.16
N LYS A 119 -9.96 2.06 -0.98
CA LYS A 119 -9.96 0.63 -1.33
C LYS A 119 -8.66 0.20 -2.00
N ILE A 120 -8.12 1.03 -2.90
CA ILE A 120 -6.85 0.77 -3.58
C ILE A 120 -5.74 0.59 -2.54
N PHE A 121 -5.61 1.53 -1.60
CA PHE A 121 -4.61 1.42 -0.54
C PHE A 121 -4.89 0.28 0.44
N CYS A 122 -6.16 -0.05 0.69
CA CYS A 122 -6.52 -1.21 1.51
C CYS A 122 -6.05 -2.53 0.87
N TYR A 123 -5.92 -2.59 -0.46
CA TYR A 123 -5.54 -3.80 -1.20
C TYR A 123 -4.03 -3.91 -1.47
N LEU A 124 -3.30 -2.80 -1.45
CA LEU A 124 -1.84 -2.80 -1.66
C LEU A 124 -1.05 -3.75 -0.75
N PRO A 125 -1.36 -3.92 0.55
CA PRO A 125 -0.63 -4.89 1.38
C PRO A 125 -0.69 -6.34 0.85
N PHE A 126 -1.77 -6.72 0.15
CA PHE A 126 -1.86 -8.03 -0.50
C PHE A 126 -0.92 -8.10 -1.72
N GLU A 127 -0.84 -7.03 -2.51
CA GLU A 127 0.07 -6.88 -3.66
C GLU A 127 1.55 -6.79 -3.25
N HIS A 128 1.84 -6.32 -2.05
CA HIS A 128 3.19 -6.25 -1.51
C HIS A 128 3.66 -7.54 -0.82
N SER A 129 2.78 -8.53 -0.63
CA SER A 129 3.10 -9.81 -0.02
C SER A 129 3.91 -10.71 -0.96
N GLU A 130 4.93 -11.39 -0.44
CA GLU A 130 5.63 -12.45 -1.18
C GLU A 130 4.91 -13.82 -1.10
N GLU A 131 3.68 -13.87 -0.58
CA GLU A 131 2.84 -15.07 -0.58
C GLU A 131 1.90 -15.12 -1.80
N GLU A 132 1.99 -16.20 -2.58
CA GLU A 132 1.17 -16.38 -3.78
C GLU A 132 -0.34 -16.33 -3.52
N SER A 133 -0.81 -16.89 -2.40
CA SER A 133 -2.23 -16.85 -2.01
C SER A 133 -2.72 -15.41 -1.80
N MET A 134 -1.87 -14.53 -1.26
CA MET A 134 -2.17 -13.12 -1.06
C MET A 134 -2.15 -12.36 -2.38
N GLN A 135 -1.22 -12.67 -3.28
CA GLN A 135 -1.20 -12.11 -4.64
C GLN A 135 -2.48 -12.46 -5.42
N ARG A 136 -2.93 -13.71 -5.35
CA ARG A 136 -4.21 -14.11 -5.98
C ARG A 136 -5.40 -13.37 -5.37
N LYS A 137 -5.41 -13.16 -4.05
CA LYS A 137 -6.42 -12.35 -3.36
C LYS A 137 -6.36 -10.88 -3.81
N SER A 138 -5.17 -10.29 -3.97
CA SER A 138 -4.98 -8.95 -4.54
C SER A 138 -5.62 -8.81 -5.92
N VAL A 139 -5.30 -9.73 -6.84
CA VAL A 139 -5.88 -9.73 -8.19
C VAL A 139 -7.41 -9.82 -8.16
N ALA A 140 -7.97 -10.68 -7.30
CA ALA A 140 -9.43 -10.79 -7.15
C ALA A 140 -10.06 -9.50 -6.61
N LEU A 141 -9.46 -8.87 -5.60
CA LEU A 141 -9.93 -7.61 -5.01
C LEU A 141 -9.94 -6.47 -6.03
N TYR A 142 -8.87 -6.30 -6.79
CA TYR A 142 -8.82 -5.29 -7.85
C TYR A 142 -9.73 -5.60 -9.03
N SER A 143 -9.97 -6.88 -9.35
CA SER A 143 -10.95 -7.26 -10.39
C SER A 143 -12.36 -6.83 -9.97
N HIS A 144 -12.73 -7.08 -8.72
CA HIS A 144 -14.01 -6.63 -8.17
C HIS A 144 -14.13 -5.12 -8.02
N LEU A 145 -13.02 -4.41 -7.78
CA LEU A 145 -12.99 -2.96 -7.78
C LEU A 145 -13.27 -2.42 -9.18
N LEU A 146 -12.62 -2.96 -10.22
CA LEU A 146 -12.84 -2.57 -11.61
C LEU A 146 -14.28 -2.82 -12.06
N GLU A 147 -14.86 -3.97 -11.72
CA GLU A 147 -16.26 -4.30 -12.03
C GLU A 147 -17.27 -3.30 -11.45
N ARG A 148 -16.92 -2.66 -10.33
CA ARG A 148 -17.76 -1.69 -9.62
C ARG A 148 -17.35 -0.23 -9.88
N SER A 149 -16.33 -0.01 -10.68
CA SER A 149 -15.82 1.32 -10.98
C SER A 149 -16.77 2.06 -11.90
N SER A 150 -16.93 3.37 -11.68
CA SER A 150 -17.60 4.25 -12.63
C SER A 150 -16.78 4.39 -13.92
N GLU A 151 -17.38 4.97 -14.96
CA GLU A 151 -16.65 5.29 -16.20
C GLU A 151 -15.42 6.18 -15.94
N ALA A 152 -15.56 7.15 -15.03
CA ALA A 152 -14.45 8.02 -14.63
C ALA A 152 -13.30 7.25 -13.97
N GLN A 153 -13.62 6.21 -13.20
CA GLN A 153 -12.66 5.39 -12.44
C GLN A 153 -12.03 4.26 -13.24
N TYR A 154 -12.67 3.85 -14.34
CA TYR A 154 -12.31 2.65 -15.10
C TYR A 154 -10.83 2.58 -15.45
N THR A 155 -10.27 3.67 -16.00
CA THR A 155 -8.87 3.72 -16.41
C THR A 155 -7.93 3.47 -15.24
N PHE A 156 -8.18 4.11 -14.09
CA PHE A 156 -7.33 3.95 -12.90
C PHE A 156 -7.46 2.55 -12.32
N ALA A 157 -8.69 2.04 -12.15
CA ALA A 157 -8.93 0.69 -11.63
C ALA A 157 -8.34 -0.41 -12.54
N SER A 158 -8.41 -0.22 -13.86
CA SER A 158 -7.82 -1.13 -14.84
C SER A 158 -6.30 -1.18 -14.72
N ASN A 159 -5.67 -0.02 -14.50
CA ASN A 159 -4.24 0.05 -14.24
C ASN A 159 -3.86 -0.63 -12.91
N CYS A 160 -4.62 -0.43 -11.83
CA CYS A 160 -4.38 -1.15 -10.57
C CYS A 160 -4.46 -2.68 -10.76
N LEU A 161 -5.50 -3.18 -11.44
CA LEU A 161 -5.63 -4.61 -11.74
C LEU A 161 -4.47 -5.13 -12.60
N LYS A 162 -4.00 -4.34 -13.57
CA LYS A 162 -2.81 -4.68 -14.36
C LYS A 162 -1.58 -4.83 -13.46
N MET A 163 -1.32 -3.88 -12.56
CA MET A 163 -0.18 -3.95 -11.64
C MET A 163 -0.28 -5.16 -10.70
N ALA A 164 -1.45 -5.44 -10.14
CA ALA A 164 -1.64 -6.63 -9.30
C ALA A 164 -1.35 -7.95 -10.04
N ARG A 165 -1.72 -8.03 -11.33
CA ARG A 165 -1.38 -9.20 -12.16
C ARG A 165 0.12 -9.30 -12.45
N GLU A 166 0.79 -8.18 -12.68
CA GLU A 166 2.24 -8.16 -12.88
C GLU A 166 2.98 -8.61 -11.62
N HIS A 167 2.55 -8.18 -10.43
CA HIS A 167 3.10 -8.67 -9.15
C HIS A 167 2.88 -10.17 -8.96
N LEU A 168 1.67 -10.68 -9.24
CA LEU A 168 1.38 -12.12 -9.16
C LEU A 168 2.31 -12.93 -10.07
N VAL A 169 2.56 -12.49 -11.31
CA VAL A 169 3.47 -13.19 -12.24
C VAL A 169 4.89 -13.28 -11.68
N ILE A 170 5.38 -12.24 -11.00
CA ILE A 170 6.71 -12.23 -10.37
C ILE A 170 6.75 -13.26 -9.24
N ILE A 171 5.72 -13.28 -8.38
CA ILE A 171 5.63 -14.23 -7.26
C ILE A 171 5.44 -15.67 -7.74
N GLU A 172 4.62 -15.93 -8.77
CA GLU A 172 4.48 -17.26 -9.37
C GLU A 172 5.80 -17.77 -9.95
N ARG A 173 6.65 -16.86 -10.46
CA ARG A 173 7.94 -17.22 -11.06
C ARG A 173 9.05 -17.43 -10.04
N PHE A 174 9.17 -16.53 -9.06
CA PHE A 174 10.34 -16.49 -8.16
C PHE A 174 10.00 -16.82 -6.70
N GLY A 175 8.72 -16.85 -6.33
CA GLY A 175 8.25 -17.00 -4.95
C GLY A 175 8.54 -15.79 -4.06
N ARG A 176 9.06 -14.70 -4.63
CA ARG A 176 9.48 -13.47 -3.95
C ARG A 176 9.71 -12.35 -4.96
N PHE A 177 9.95 -11.12 -4.49
CA PHE A 177 10.31 -9.97 -5.31
C PHE A 177 11.84 -9.85 -5.45
N PRO A 178 12.43 -10.15 -6.63
CA PRO A 178 13.89 -10.13 -6.78
C PRO A 178 14.51 -8.74 -6.59
N HIS A 179 13.77 -7.67 -6.90
CA HIS A 179 14.25 -6.29 -6.72
C HIS A 179 14.42 -5.91 -5.25
N ARG A 180 13.80 -6.63 -4.31
CA ARG A 180 14.03 -6.46 -2.87
C ARG A 180 15.32 -7.13 -2.39
N ASN A 181 15.92 -8.04 -3.16
CA ASN A 181 17.00 -8.90 -2.66
C ASN A 181 18.17 -8.11 -2.08
N GLU A 182 18.69 -7.12 -2.81
CA GLU A 182 19.82 -6.31 -2.35
C GLU A 182 19.51 -5.53 -1.07
N ILE A 183 18.35 -4.85 -1.04
CA ILE A 183 17.97 -3.95 0.05
C ILE A 183 17.67 -4.69 1.37
N ILE A 184 17.24 -5.96 1.31
CA ILE A 184 17.02 -6.82 2.49
C ILE A 184 18.09 -7.91 2.65
N GLY A 185 19.24 -7.79 1.98
CA GLY A 185 20.41 -8.66 2.20
C GLY A 185 20.27 -10.10 1.72
N ARG A 186 19.38 -10.39 0.75
CA ARG A 186 19.25 -11.72 0.12
C ARG A 186 20.15 -11.83 -1.11
N ALA A 187 20.73 -13.00 -1.33
CA ALA A 187 21.39 -13.31 -2.58
C ALA A 187 20.36 -13.56 -3.70
N SER A 188 20.58 -12.96 -4.86
CA SER A 188 19.82 -13.23 -6.09
C SER A 188 20.33 -14.48 -6.80
N THR A 189 19.43 -15.29 -7.34
CA THR A 189 19.77 -16.40 -8.25
C THR A 189 20.20 -15.89 -9.62
N GLU A 190 20.81 -16.74 -10.44
CA GLU A 190 21.16 -16.37 -11.83
C GLU A 190 19.93 -15.96 -12.66
N GLU A 191 18.79 -16.60 -12.43
CA GLU A 191 17.54 -16.28 -13.13
C GLU A 191 17.01 -14.91 -12.70
N GLU A 192 17.04 -14.63 -11.40
CA GLU A 192 16.66 -13.33 -10.83
C GLU A 192 17.57 -12.20 -11.36
N ILE A 193 18.88 -12.42 -11.45
CA ILE A 193 19.83 -11.44 -12.01
C ILE A 193 19.50 -11.14 -13.48
N LYS A 194 19.24 -12.18 -14.29
CA LYS A 194 18.85 -12.01 -15.70
C LYS A 194 17.53 -11.23 -15.80
N TYR A 195 16.55 -11.56 -14.96
CA TYR A 195 15.28 -10.84 -14.91
C TYR A 195 15.45 -9.36 -14.53
N LEU A 196 16.23 -9.07 -13.48
CA LEU A 196 16.49 -7.70 -13.02
C LEU A 196 17.17 -6.83 -14.08
N ALA A 197 17.93 -7.43 -15.01
CA ALA A 197 18.54 -6.72 -16.13
C ALA A 197 17.55 -6.38 -17.26
N THR A 198 16.35 -6.95 -17.26
CA THR A 198 15.34 -6.75 -18.32
C THR A 198 14.22 -5.79 -17.94
N ILE A 199 14.11 -5.41 -16.66
CA ILE A 199 13.01 -4.61 -16.15
C ILE A 199 13.43 -3.17 -15.87
N GLU A 200 12.58 -2.23 -16.24
CA GLU A 200 12.69 -0.82 -15.84
C GLU A 200 11.80 -0.49 -14.64
N ASN A 201 10.63 -1.14 -14.55
CA ASN A 201 9.69 -0.95 -13.47
C ASN A 201 10.05 -1.83 -12.26
N ARG A 202 10.23 -1.21 -11.10
CA ARG A 202 10.45 -1.87 -9.80
C ARG A 202 9.33 -1.59 -8.80
N PHE A 203 8.21 -1.05 -9.27
CA PHE A 203 7.03 -0.73 -8.46
C PHE A 203 7.31 0.17 -7.25
N GLY A 204 8.33 1.03 -7.36
CA GLY A 204 8.76 1.91 -6.26
C GLY A 204 9.39 1.18 -5.06
N GLN A 205 9.73 -0.11 -5.21
CA GLN A 205 10.37 -0.96 -4.20
C GLN A 205 11.88 -1.08 -4.42
#